data_AF-A0A1U9K204-F1
#
_entry.id   AF-A0A1U9K204-F1
#
_cell.length_a   1.000
_cell.length_b   1.000
_cell.length_c   1.000
_cell.angle_alpha   90.00
_cell.angle_beta   90.00
_cell.angle_gamma   90.00
#
_symmetry.space_group_name_H-M   'P 1'
#
loop_
_entity.id
_entity.type
_entity.pdbx_description
1 polymer ?
#
loop_
_entity_poly.entity_id
_entity_poly.type
_entity_poly.pdbx_seq_one_letter_code
_entity_poly.pdbx_strand_id
1 'polypeptide(L)'
;MHRFFSIITLLWFILYQPLVNAATSFSVDPPTAQANQPITVRVIYINDTTEATEWTPPQQLILRWHTEHGASVQALATPTEPHPTRHVPVNGFAQAEWQTQVPAFATGIHTLAIDGSPQLLALEVQAPTLAQTASAPTPSSIEPAIHTIAAGKNAEPSLTAFEQVRNALSVYEPMYFLFGTRPDSHARFQISFKYRLLNPESAQTSRFYHHFYLGYTQRSLWDLGSDSLPFVDSSYNPSLFWYQEKMWQTAASPFYLGLNAGVEHESNGKSGASSRSLNDFYLQPELNYTFANGSQLRFMPRFKHYVGVSAENADYKNYMGSVNWRLRWQQANGLSLMGSYHQGKQGRHTKQLDVAWPLKRTPLNLNGYLYAQYLNGYGETLLHYNKTNQSQVRIGIALTP
;
A
#
# COMPACT_ATOMS: atom_id res chain seq x y z
N MET A 1 -20.21 9.03 35.71
CA MET A 1 -19.79 9.42 34.35
C MET A 1 -18.77 10.57 34.40
N HIS A 2 -17.64 10.33 35.05
CA HIS A 2 -16.43 11.16 34.99
C HIS A 2 -15.27 10.24 35.35
N ARG A 3 -14.10 10.46 34.71
CA ARG A 3 -12.86 9.66 34.73
C ARG A 3 -12.76 8.67 33.56
N PHE A 4 -12.37 9.18 32.39
CA PHE A 4 -11.43 8.55 31.45
C PHE A 4 -11.14 9.50 30.25
N PHE A 5 -10.91 10.79 30.53
CA PHE A 5 -10.47 11.78 29.54
C PHE A 5 -9.35 12.62 30.16
N SER A 6 -8.14 12.08 30.16
CA SER A 6 -6.89 12.79 30.42
C SER A 6 -5.77 11.80 30.16
N ILE A 7 -5.19 11.87 28.95
CA ILE A 7 -3.83 11.43 28.57
C ILE A 7 -3.56 11.70 27.07
N ILE A 8 -4.53 12.16 26.25
CA ILE A 8 -4.28 12.53 24.84
C ILE A 8 -4.69 13.98 24.55
N THR A 9 -4.10 14.93 25.28
CA THR A 9 -4.20 16.36 24.95
C THR A 9 -2.98 17.09 25.44
N LEU A 10 -1.82 16.83 24.81
CA LEU A 10 -0.73 17.79 24.77
C LEU A 10 0.21 17.45 23.61
N LEU A 11 -0.13 17.93 22.41
CA LEU A 11 0.80 18.18 21.28
C LEU A 11 0.00 18.65 20.06
N TRP A 12 -0.57 19.85 20.16
CA TRP A 12 -1.02 20.60 18.99
C TRP A 12 -0.63 22.05 19.21
N PHE A 13 0.45 22.47 18.56
CA PHE A 13 0.69 23.79 17.95
C PHE A 13 2.17 23.86 17.55
N ILE A 14 2.49 23.32 16.37
CA ILE A 14 3.61 23.82 15.57
C ILE A 14 2.99 24.23 14.24
N LEU A 15 3.05 25.54 13.96
CA LEU A 15 2.78 26.14 12.66
C LEU A 15 3.68 25.46 11.61
N TYR A 16 3.13 24.50 10.87
CA TYR A 16 3.71 24.06 9.61
C TYR A 16 3.11 24.95 8.51
N GLN A 17 3.86 25.99 8.13
CA GLN A 17 3.67 26.60 6.81
C GLN A 17 4.13 25.55 5.80
N PRO A 18 3.28 25.07 4.86
CA PRO A 18 3.79 24.23 3.78
C PRO A 18 4.76 25.07 2.96
N LEU A 19 6.02 24.63 2.89
CA LEU A 19 6.93 25.10 1.84
C LEU A 19 6.38 24.56 0.52
N VAL A 20 5.62 25.40 -0.16
CA VAL A 20 5.11 25.16 -1.51
C VAL A 20 6.32 25.30 -2.45
N ASN A 21 6.88 24.17 -2.89
CA ASN A 21 7.99 24.15 -3.83
C ASN A 21 7.58 23.32 -5.04
N ALA A 22 7.75 23.88 -6.23
CA ALA A 22 7.53 23.17 -7.48
C ALA A 22 8.32 21.85 -7.54
N ALA A 23 7.66 20.78 -7.97
CA ALA A 23 8.22 19.44 -8.02
C ALA A 23 8.82 19.14 -9.40
N THR A 24 10.00 18.51 -9.42
CA THR A 24 10.64 18.04 -10.67
C THR A 24 10.82 16.53 -10.62
N SER A 25 10.38 15.83 -11.67
CA SER A 25 10.49 14.38 -11.81
C SER A 25 11.37 14.02 -13.00
N PHE A 26 12.17 12.97 -12.85
CA PHE A 26 13.14 12.51 -13.85
C PHE A 26 12.83 11.08 -14.31
N SER A 27 13.08 10.78 -15.59
CA SER A 27 12.99 9.42 -16.16
C SER A 27 14.04 9.20 -17.25
N VAL A 28 14.43 7.95 -17.49
CA VAL A 28 15.36 7.55 -18.56
C VAL A 28 14.67 6.70 -19.61
N ASP A 29 14.97 6.92 -20.89
CA ASP A 29 14.43 6.19 -22.04
C ASP A 29 15.54 5.92 -23.08
N PRO A 30 15.74 4.67 -23.53
CA PRO A 30 15.13 3.43 -23.04
C PRO A 30 15.63 3.03 -21.64
N PRO A 31 14.85 2.26 -20.85
CA PRO A 31 15.26 1.76 -19.53
C PRO A 31 16.31 0.64 -19.60
N THR A 32 16.59 0.14 -20.82
CA THR A 32 17.61 -0.84 -21.14
C THR A 32 18.43 -0.36 -22.34
N ALA A 33 19.76 -0.37 -22.27
CA ALA A 33 20.64 0.07 -23.36
C ALA A 33 21.91 -0.77 -23.47
N GLN A 34 22.70 -0.61 -24.52
CA GLN A 34 24.05 -1.17 -24.64
C GLN A 34 25.10 -0.08 -24.38
N ALA A 35 26.33 -0.47 -24.03
CA ALA A 35 27.45 0.46 -23.92
C ALA A 35 27.62 1.29 -25.22
N ASN A 36 27.92 2.58 -25.08
CA ASN A 36 28.03 3.58 -26.15
C ASN A 36 26.73 3.91 -26.91
N GLN A 37 25.57 3.36 -26.53
CA GLN A 37 24.30 3.80 -27.10
C GLN A 37 23.84 5.12 -26.47
N PRO A 38 23.15 5.99 -27.22
CA PRO A 38 22.53 7.18 -26.66
C PRO A 38 21.32 6.79 -25.80
N ILE A 39 21.13 7.51 -24.70
CA ILE A 39 19.93 7.48 -23.87
C ILE A 39 19.40 8.89 -23.66
N THR A 40 18.11 9.00 -23.44
CA THR A 40 17.42 10.27 -23.18
C THR A 40 17.02 10.34 -21.71
N VAL A 41 17.39 11.44 -21.05
CA VAL A 41 16.90 11.81 -19.73
C VAL A 41 15.79 12.85 -19.92
N ARG A 42 14.58 12.49 -19.51
CA ARG A 42 13.41 13.36 -19.53
C ARG A 42 13.17 13.96 -18.16
N VAL A 43 12.87 15.25 -18.13
CA VAL A 43 12.51 15.99 -16.92
C VAL A 43 11.13 16.57 -17.07
N ILE A 44 10.27 16.33 -16.09
CA ILE A 44 8.94 16.91 -15.98
C ILE A 44 8.95 17.86 -14.78
N TYR A 45 8.73 19.14 -15.04
CA TYR A 45 8.48 20.16 -14.03
C TYR A 45 6.98 20.30 -13.81
N ILE A 46 6.52 20.21 -12.57
CA ILE A 46 5.12 20.33 -12.18
C ILE A 46 4.98 21.59 -11.31
N ASN A 47 4.11 22.51 -11.72
CA ASN A 47 3.77 23.68 -10.93
C ASN A 47 2.59 23.34 -10.00
N ASP A 48 2.91 22.91 -8.79
CA ASP A 48 1.96 22.68 -7.70
C ASP A 48 1.80 23.91 -6.78
N THR A 49 2.30 25.07 -7.21
CA THR A 49 2.19 26.32 -6.47
C THR A 49 0.87 27.04 -6.72
N THR A 50 0.58 28.09 -5.94
CA THR A 50 -0.65 28.87 -6.07
C THR A 50 -0.61 29.92 -7.18
N GLU A 51 0.53 30.11 -7.85
CA GLU A 51 0.72 31.10 -8.91
C GLU A 51 1.40 30.48 -10.14
N ALA A 52 1.24 31.11 -11.31
CA ALA A 52 1.97 30.68 -12.49
C ALA A 52 3.47 30.91 -12.31
N THR A 53 4.30 29.99 -12.81
CA THR A 53 5.76 30.05 -12.63
C THR A 53 6.47 29.96 -13.98
N GLU A 54 7.56 30.70 -14.12
CA GLU A 54 8.48 30.55 -15.26
C GLU A 54 9.52 29.47 -14.93
N TRP A 55 9.64 28.47 -15.80
CA TRP A 55 10.65 27.43 -15.68
C TRP A 55 11.65 27.53 -16.82
N THR A 56 12.93 27.70 -16.48
CA THR A 56 14.04 27.66 -17.44
C THR A 56 14.80 26.34 -17.25
N PRO A 57 14.68 25.37 -18.16
CA PRO A 57 15.42 24.12 -18.05
C PRO A 57 16.93 24.36 -18.18
N PRO A 58 17.78 23.63 -17.44
CA PRO A 58 19.23 23.79 -17.54
C PRO A 58 19.74 23.42 -18.94
N GLN A 59 20.76 24.13 -19.42
CA GLN A 59 21.34 23.85 -20.74
C GLN A 59 22.22 22.60 -20.73
N GLN A 60 22.58 22.06 -19.57
CA GLN A 60 23.32 20.81 -19.43
C GLN A 60 22.92 20.13 -18.12
N LEU A 61 22.89 18.80 -18.11
CA LEU A 61 22.77 18.01 -16.89
C LEU A 61 24.07 17.26 -16.63
N ILE A 62 24.52 17.28 -15.38
CA ILE A 62 25.63 16.46 -14.91
C ILE A 62 25.03 15.17 -14.35
N LEU A 63 25.31 14.05 -15.01
CA LEU A 63 24.89 12.72 -14.60
C LEU A 63 26.06 12.02 -13.93
N ARG A 64 25.81 11.38 -12.78
CA ARG A 64 26.76 10.51 -12.10
C ARG A 64 26.28 9.08 -12.19
N TRP A 65 26.98 8.29 -12.99
CA TRP A 65 26.75 6.86 -13.15
C TRP A 65 27.41 6.12 -12.01
N HIS A 66 26.65 5.37 -11.23
CA HIS A 66 27.16 4.48 -10.20
C HIS A 66 27.07 3.04 -10.71
N THR A 67 28.23 2.39 -10.74
CA THR A 67 28.32 0.94 -11.00
C THR A 67 27.82 0.15 -9.79
N GLU A 68 27.45 -1.11 -10.00
CA GLU A 68 27.09 -2.06 -8.92
C GLU A 68 28.18 -2.18 -7.84
N HIS A 69 29.44 -1.90 -8.19
CA HIS A 69 30.61 -1.98 -7.31
C HIS A 69 31.01 -0.63 -6.69
N GLY A 70 30.16 0.41 -6.82
CA GLY A 70 30.35 1.71 -6.17
C GLY A 70 31.31 2.67 -6.88
N ALA A 71 31.95 2.28 -7.98
CA ALA A 71 32.69 3.21 -8.83
C ALA A 71 31.71 4.18 -9.51
N SER A 72 32.05 5.47 -9.53
CA SER A 72 31.23 6.51 -10.15
C SER A 72 31.92 7.19 -11.32
N VAL A 73 31.19 7.44 -12.41
CA VAL A 73 31.68 8.24 -13.55
C VAL A 73 30.70 9.36 -13.87
N GLN A 74 31.24 10.55 -14.11
CA GLN A 74 30.47 11.68 -14.55
C GLN A 74 30.28 11.64 -16.07
N ALA A 75 29.06 11.85 -16.52
CA ALA A 75 28.70 12.07 -17.91
C ALA A 75 27.89 13.35 -18.04
N LEU A 76 28.07 14.05 -19.14
CA LEU A 76 27.30 15.25 -19.46
C LEU A 76 26.13 14.84 -20.35
N ALA A 77 24.92 15.34 -20.05
CA ALA A 77 23.78 15.25 -20.93
C ALA A 77 23.48 16.62 -21.54
N THR A 78 23.31 16.65 -22.86
CA THR A 78 23.07 17.87 -23.63
C THR A 78 21.63 17.92 -24.12
N PRO A 79 21.00 19.10 -24.26
CA PRO A 79 19.62 19.25 -24.69
C PRO A 79 19.41 18.61 -26.07
N THR A 80 18.30 17.89 -26.25
CA THR A 80 17.90 17.39 -27.59
C THR A 80 17.39 18.53 -28.49
N GLU A 81 16.83 19.58 -27.87
CA GLU A 81 16.34 20.79 -28.52
C GLU A 81 16.72 22.02 -27.68
N PRO A 82 16.67 23.25 -28.24
CA PRO A 82 16.83 24.46 -27.45
C PRO A 82 15.83 24.49 -26.27
N HIS A 83 16.33 24.79 -25.07
CA HIS A 83 15.50 24.89 -23.86
C HIS A 83 15.21 26.35 -23.50
N PRO A 84 14.20 27.02 -24.11
CA PRO A 84 13.80 28.36 -23.70
C PRO A 84 13.08 28.33 -22.35
N THR A 85 12.99 29.49 -21.70
CA THR A 85 12.12 29.71 -20.54
C THR A 85 10.66 29.45 -20.92
N ARG A 86 9.93 28.76 -20.06
CA ARG A 86 8.54 28.35 -20.29
C ARG A 86 7.64 28.81 -19.15
N HIS A 87 6.54 29.45 -19.51
CA HIS A 87 5.49 29.80 -18.57
C HIS A 87 4.64 28.57 -18.23
N VAL A 88 4.61 28.17 -16.96
CA VAL A 88 3.87 27.00 -16.45
C VAL A 88 2.73 27.47 -15.56
N PRO A 89 1.45 27.31 -15.99
CA PRO A 89 0.30 27.74 -15.19
C PRO A 89 0.16 26.90 -13.92
N VAL A 90 -0.66 27.37 -12.97
CA VAL A 90 -1.02 26.62 -11.74
C VAL A 90 -1.61 25.26 -12.11
N ASN A 91 -1.15 24.19 -11.44
CA ASN A 91 -1.45 22.79 -11.75
C ASN A 91 -1.03 22.35 -13.17
N GLY A 92 -0.18 23.13 -13.84
CA GLY A 92 0.40 22.81 -15.14
C GLY A 92 1.72 22.07 -15.02
N PHE A 93 2.23 21.61 -16.16
CA PHE A 93 3.54 20.97 -16.24
C PHE A 93 4.29 21.39 -17.51
N ALA A 94 5.61 21.24 -17.49
CA ALA A 94 6.48 21.41 -18.65
C ALA A 94 7.52 20.28 -18.71
N GLN A 95 7.94 19.92 -19.93
CA GLN A 95 8.88 18.83 -20.17
C GLN A 95 10.10 19.29 -20.95
N ALA A 96 11.29 18.81 -20.57
CA ALA A 96 12.52 18.99 -21.35
C ALA A 96 13.30 17.68 -21.40
N GLU A 97 14.18 17.54 -22.40
CA GLU A 97 14.90 16.30 -22.67
C GLU A 97 16.39 16.56 -22.94
N TRP A 98 17.24 15.70 -22.39
CA TRP A 98 18.68 15.73 -22.61
C TRP A 98 19.13 14.36 -23.09
N GLN A 99 20.11 14.32 -23.98
CA GLN A 99 20.72 13.12 -24.49
C GLN A 99 22.14 12.97 -23.91
N THR A 100 22.50 11.75 -23.55
CA THR A 100 23.88 11.37 -23.20
C THR A 100 24.21 10.01 -23.79
N GLN A 101 25.47 9.58 -23.72
CA GLN A 101 25.88 8.23 -24.12
C GLN A 101 26.16 7.36 -22.91
N VAL A 102 25.76 6.09 -22.99
CA VAL A 102 26.09 5.09 -21.97
C VAL A 102 27.61 4.88 -21.96
N PRO A 103 28.29 4.97 -20.80
CA PRO A 103 29.74 4.80 -20.74
C PRO A 103 30.21 3.44 -21.29
N ALA A 104 31.35 3.42 -21.98
CA ALA A 104 31.86 2.21 -22.65
C ALA A 104 32.12 1.01 -21.72
N PHE A 105 32.38 1.26 -20.44
CA PHE A 105 32.64 0.25 -19.42
C PHE A 105 31.37 -0.24 -18.71
N ALA A 106 30.19 0.33 -19.01
CA ALA A 106 28.97 0.01 -18.30
C ALA A 106 28.42 -1.35 -18.73
N THR A 107 28.23 -2.25 -17.77
CA THR A 107 27.50 -3.53 -17.90
C THR A 107 26.71 -3.78 -16.63
N GLY A 108 25.54 -4.42 -16.71
CA GLY A 108 24.68 -4.71 -15.56
C GLY A 108 23.79 -3.53 -15.18
N ILE A 109 23.31 -3.48 -13.93
CA ILE A 109 22.42 -2.42 -13.46
C ILE A 109 23.25 -1.21 -13.00
N HIS A 110 22.96 -0.04 -13.55
CA HIS A 110 23.60 1.23 -13.17
C HIS A 110 22.58 2.17 -12.55
N THR A 111 23.00 2.89 -11.53
CA THR A 111 22.20 3.97 -10.94
C THR A 111 22.71 5.32 -11.40
N LEU A 112 21.85 6.11 -12.04
CA LEU A 112 22.15 7.45 -12.50
C LEU A 112 21.64 8.45 -11.46
N ALA A 113 22.55 9.22 -10.87
CA ALA A 113 22.22 10.39 -10.06
C ALA A 113 22.36 11.66 -10.91
N ILE A 114 21.49 12.64 -10.67
CA ILE A 114 21.51 13.92 -11.38
C ILE A 114 21.97 14.98 -10.39
N ASP A 115 23.01 15.73 -10.74
CA ASP A 115 23.57 16.77 -9.87
C ASP A 115 22.50 17.83 -9.55
N GLY A 116 22.28 18.10 -8.26
CA GLY A 116 21.19 18.98 -7.78
C GLY A 116 19.82 18.31 -7.62
N SER A 117 19.68 17.00 -7.88
CA SER A 117 18.46 16.23 -7.62
C SER A 117 18.70 15.07 -6.65
N PRO A 118 17.80 14.83 -5.67
CA PRO A 118 17.88 13.66 -4.80
C PRO A 118 17.38 12.37 -5.48
N GLN A 119 16.80 12.45 -6.69
CA GLN A 119 16.25 11.29 -7.39
C GLN A 119 17.36 10.44 -8.02
N LEU A 120 17.23 9.12 -7.88
CA LEU A 120 18.08 8.12 -8.53
C LEU A 120 17.28 7.40 -9.62
N LEU A 121 17.88 7.23 -10.81
CA LEU A 121 17.31 6.49 -11.92
C LEU A 121 18.06 5.18 -12.10
N ALA A 122 17.37 4.11 -12.50
CA ALA A 122 17.99 2.82 -12.82
C ALA A 122 18.01 2.60 -14.33
N LEU A 123 19.14 2.13 -14.85
CA LEU A 123 19.31 1.70 -16.24
C LEU A 123 19.97 0.32 -16.26
N GLU A 124 19.40 -0.62 -16.99
CA GLU A 124 20.04 -1.91 -17.24
C GLU A 124 20.90 -1.83 -18.52
N VAL A 125 22.20 -2.05 -18.39
CA VAL A 125 23.14 -2.05 -19.52
C VAL A 125 23.47 -3.47 -19.92
N GLN A 126 23.01 -3.87 -21.10
CA GLN A 126 23.20 -5.20 -21.65
C GLN A 126 24.66 -5.42 -22.04
N ALA A 127 25.19 -6.60 -21.70
CA ALA A 127 26.51 -7.01 -22.17
C ALA A 127 26.50 -7.08 -23.71
N PRO A 128 27.59 -6.68 -24.38
CA PRO A 128 27.69 -6.82 -25.83
C PRO A 128 27.49 -8.29 -26.21
N THR A 129 26.55 -8.56 -27.11
CA THR A 129 26.32 -9.90 -27.66
C THR A 129 27.52 -10.27 -28.52
N LEU A 130 28.52 -10.92 -27.91
CA LEU A 130 29.56 -11.61 -28.66
C LEU A 130 28.90 -12.79 -29.38
N ALA A 131 28.94 -12.77 -30.72
CA ALA A 131 28.59 -13.91 -31.53
C ALA A 131 29.39 -15.14 -31.05
N GLN A 132 28.68 -16.21 -30.71
CA GLN A 132 29.26 -17.44 -30.18
C GLN A 132 30.21 -18.08 -31.20
N THR A 133 31.48 -18.21 -30.83
CA THR A 133 32.38 -19.26 -31.32
C THR A 133 32.88 -20.09 -30.14
N ALA A 134 32.89 -21.41 -30.35
CA ALA A 134 32.97 -22.46 -29.33
C ALA A 134 34.40 -22.82 -28.86
N SER A 135 34.43 -23.49 -27.68
CA SER A 135 35.47 -24.38 -27.07
C SER A 135 36.82 -23.74 -26.67
N ALA A 136 37.53 -24.07 -25.58
CA ALA A 136 37.51 -25.10 -24.51
C ALA A 136 38.56 -24.66 -23.40
N PRO A 137 38.83 -25.40 -22.29
CA PRO A 137 38.95 -24.83 -20.93
C PRO A 137 40.33 -24.78 -20.21
N THR A 138 40.41 -23.92 -19.16
CA THR A 138 41.18 -23.97 -17.86
C THR A 138 42.72 -23.93 -17.82
N PRO A 139 43.38 -23.66 -16.64
CA PRO A 139 42.95 -23.04 -15.36
C PRO A 139 43.95 -21.97 -14.81
N SER A 140 43.57 -21.20 -13.76
CA SER A 140 44.40 -21.01 -12.54
C SER A 140 43.73 -20.11 -11.48
N SER A 141 43.74 -20.66 -10.28
CA SER A 141 43.54 -20.14 -8.92
C SER A 141 43.92 -18.69 -8.61
N ILE A 142 43.07 -17.97 -7.85
CA ILE A 142 43.45 -17.23 -6.63
C ILE A 142 42.28 -17.30 -5.61
N GLU A 143 42.62 -17.63 -4.37
CA GLU A 143 41.81 -17.75 -3.15
C GLU A 143 41.33 -16.37 -2.62
N PRO A 144 40.21 -16.25 -1.87
CA PRO A 144 39.64 -14.94 -1.54
C PRO A 144 40.33 -14.31 -0.33
N ALA A 145 40.95 -13.15 -0.53
CA ALA A 145 41.36 -12.27 0.56
C ALA A 145 40.13 -11.54 1.12
N ILE A 146 39.74 -11.91 2.35
CA ILE A 146 38.79 -11.15 3.15
C ILE A 146 39.46 -9.83 3.56
N HIS A 147 39.03 -8.73 2.94
CA HIS A 147 39.27 -7.40 3.45
C HIS A 147 37.95 -6.83 3.99
N THR A 148 37.85 -6.81 5.32
CA THR A 148 36.89 -6.02 6.05
C THR A 148 37.19 -4.54 5.75
N ILE A 149 36.27 -3.83 5.07
CA ILE A 149 36.36 -2.39 4.88
C ILE A 149 35.07 -1.77 5.39
N ALA A 150 35.23 -0.84 6.33
CA ALA A 150 34.17 -0.16 7.06
C ALA A 150 33.21 0.57 6.11
N ALA A 151 31.92 0.45 6.38
CA ALA A 151 30.86 1.18 5.72
C ALA A 151 31.05 2.70 5.93
N GLY A 152 31.45 3.40 4.88
CA GLY A 152 31.20 4.84 4.78
C GLY A 152 29.70 5.06 4.69
N LYS A 153 29.16 5.88 5.60
CA LYS A 153 27.77 6.32 5.58
C LYS A 153 27.52 7.13 4.30
N ASN A 154 27.02 6.48 3.25
CA ASN A 154 26.37 7.19 2.16
C ASN A 154 25.12 7.86 2.75
N ALA A 155 25.05 9.18 2.63
CA ALA A 155 23.88 9.94 3.04
C ALA A 155 22.69 9.50 2.18
N GLU A 156 21.71 8.85 2.81
CA GLU A 156 20.48 8.48 2.11
C GLU A 156 19.73 9.73 1.62
N PRO A 157 19.15 9.71 0.41
CA PRO A 157 18.34 10.82 -0.07
C PRO A 157 17.18 11.07 0.89
N SER A 158 17.06 12.30 1.40
CA SER A 158 15.99 12.68 2.32
C SER A 158 14.64 12.60 1.60
N LEU A 159 13.82 11.60 1.95
CA LEU A 159 12.44 11.51 1.46
C LEU A 159 11.64 12.74 1.87
N THR A 160 10.82 13.28 0.97
CA THR A 160 9.87 14.35 1.31
C THR A 160 8.87 13.85 2.36
N ALA A 161 8.25 14.76 3.12
CA ALA A 161 7.25 14.38 4.13
C ALA A 161 6.09 13.57 3.50
N PHE A 162 5.67 13.92 2.29
CA PHE A 162 4.66 13.17 1.55
C PHE A 162 5.14 11.75 1.21
N GLU A 163 6.38 11.60 0.76
CA GLU A 163 6.96 10.29 0.44
C GLU A 163 7.10 9.39 1.67
N GLN A 164 7.48 9.97 2.82
CA GLN A 164 7.52 9.23 4.08
C GLN A 164 6.14 8.72 4.49
N VAL A 165 5.10 9.55 4.37
CA VAL A 165 3.72 9.15 4.67
C VAL A 165 3.23 8.11 3.68
N ARG A 166 3.44 8.33 2.38
CA ARG A 166 3.05 7.42 1.29
C ARG A 166 3.66 6.03 1.46
N ASN A 167 4.94 5.96 1.81
CA ASN A 167 5.67 4.70 1.98
C ASN A 167 5.28 3.96 3.28
N ALA A 168 4.81 4.69 4.29
CA ALA A 168 4.32 4.13 5.54
C ALA A 168 2.84 3.73 5.49
N LEU A 169 2.07 4.29 4.57
CA LEU A 169 0.64 4.03 4.38
C LEU A 169 0.43 2.82 3.45
N SER A 170 -0.37 1.87 3.89
CA SER A 170 -0.73 0.68 3.11
C SER A 170 -2.15 0.23 3.41
N VAL A 171 -2.67 -0.69 2.59
CA VAL A 171 -4.02 -1.23 2.74
C VAL A 171 -4.09 -2.15 3.95
N TYR A 172 -5.24 -2.13 4.65
CA TYR A 172 -5.48 -2.99 5.80
C TYR A 172 -6.61 -4.00 5.58
N GLU A 173 -7.83 -3.53 5.34
CA GLU A 173 -8.98 -4.34 4.93
C GLU A 173 -9.39 -3.97 3.48
N PRO A 174 -10.27 -4.75 2.82
CA PRO A 174 -10.74 -4.44 1.47
C PRO A 174 -11.32 -3.03 1.37
N MET A 175 -11.07 -2.34 0.25
CA MET A 175 -11.59 -1.01 -0.02
C MET A 175 -12.49 -1.05 -1.24
N TYR A 176 -13.77 -0.76 -1.04
CA TYR A 176 -14.79 -1.01 -2.06
C TYR A 176 -15.96 -0.02 -1.99
N PHE A 177 -16.71 0.03 -3.08
CA PHE A 177 -18.01 0.68 -3.17
C PHE A 177 -18.97 -0.23 -3.95
N LEU A 178 -20.05 -0.68 -3.31
CA LEU A 178 -20.97 -1.69 -3.84
C LEU A 178 -22.41 -1.22 -3.78
N PHE A 179 -23.22 -1.62 -4.76
CA PHE A 179 -24.64 -1.35 -4.84
C PHE A 179 -25.44 -2.64 -4.67
N GLY A 180 -26.50 -2.61 -3.86
CA GLY A 180 -27.40 -3.75 -3.64
C GLY A 180 -28.31 -4.03 -4.83
N THR A 181 -28.56 -5.31 -5.09
CA THR A 181 -29.37 -5.78 -6.24
C THR A 181 -30.86 -5.99 -5.91
N ARG A 182 -31.34 -5.49 -4.75
CA ARG A 182 -32.69 -5.71 -4.19
C ARG A 182 -33.45 -4.38 -4.03
N PRO A 183 -34.80 -4.39 -3.94
CA PRO A 183 -35.63 -3.17 -4.02
C PRO A 183 -35.35 -2.10 -2.95
N ASP A 184 -34.76 -2.45 -1.80
CA ASP A 184 -34.39 -1.49 -0.75
C ASP A 184 -33.12 -0.68 -1.07
N SER A 185 -32.53 -0.86 -2.26
CA SER A 185 -31.40 -0.14 -2.85
C SER A 185 -30.40 0.43 -1.83
N HIS A 186 -29.57 -0.43 -1.23
CA HIS A 186 -28.51 0.01 -0.33
C HIS A 186 -27.15 0.02 -1.02
N ALA A 187 -26.41 1.12 -0.91
CA ALA A 187 -24.99 1.13 -1.19
C ALA A 187 -24.19 0.81 0.08
N ARG A 188 -23.07 0.10 -0.09
CA ARG A 188 -22.13 -0.18 1.00
C ARG A 188 -20.72 0.12 0.51
N PHE A 189 -19.98 0.89 1.30
CA PHE A 189 -18.58 1.15 1.02
C PHE A 189 -17.71 0.97 2.27
N GLN A 190 -16.44 0.70 2.01
CA GLN A 190 -15.41 0.56 3.04
C GLN A 190 -14.12 1.24 2.59
N ILE A 191 -13.51 1.99 3.50
CA ILE A 191 -12.17 2.56 3.36
C ILE A 191 -11.33 2.00 4.50
N SER A 192 -10.14 1.51 4.19
CA SER A 192 -9.28 0.90 5.20
C SER A 192 -7.81 1.00 4.86
N PHE A 193 -7.05 1.54 5.81
CA PHE A 193 -5.60 1.69 5.69
C PHE A 193 -4.91 1.41 7.02
N LYS A 194 -3.63 1.11 6.94
CA LYS A 194 -2.70 1.02 8.06
C LYS A 194 -1.49 1.88 7.79
N TYR A 195 -1.01 2.54 8.82
CA TYR A 195 0.16 3.39 8.83
C TYR A 195 1.23 2.74 9.70
N ARG A 196 2.39 2.45 9.13
CA ARG A 196 3.54 1.90 9.87
C ARG A 196 4.17 3.01 10.72
N LEU A 197 4.30 2.78 12.01
CA LEU A 197 4.81 3.80 12.94
C LEU A 197 6.33 4.01 12.81
N LEU A 198 7.08 2.95 12.54
CA LEU A 198 8.53 2.96 12.49
C LEU A 198 9.00 2.16 11.27
N ASN A 199 9.75 2.81 10.38
CA ASN A 199 10.28 2.16 9.18
C ASN A 199 11.64 1.51 9.49
N PRO A 200 11.86 0.24 9.11
CA PRO A 200 13.20 -0.34 9.15
C PRO A 200 14.05 0.22 8.01
N GLU A 201 15.37 0.29 8.21
CA GLU A 201 16.33 0.63 7.14
C GLU A 201 16.29 -0.40 6.00
N SER A 202 16.07 -1.68 6.32
CA SER A 202 15.90 -2.75 5.33
C SER A 202 15.03 -3.89 5.88
N ALA A 203 14.58 -4.78 5.00
CA ALA A 203 13.85 -5.97 5.43
C ALA A 203 14.67 -6.84 6.40
N GLN A 204 15.99 -6.86 6.26
CA GLN A 204 16.92 -7.64 7.08
C GLN A 204 17.14 -7.01 8.47
N THR A 205 17.00 -5.69 8.61
CA THR A 205 17.12 -4.98 9.90
C THR A 205 15.79 -4.80 10.60
N SER A 206 14.69 -5.33 10.06
CA SER A 206 13.38 -5.29 10.70
C SER A 206 13.41 -5.95 12.09
N ARG A 207 12.82 -5.27 13.06
CA ARG A 207 12.80 -5.64 14.48
C ARG A 207 11.36 -5.64 14.94
N PHE A 208 11.09 -6.26 16.09
CA PHE A 208 9.75 -6.38 16.65
C PHE A 208 8.95 -5.07 16.65
N TYR A 209 9.57 -3.94 17.00
CA TYR A 209 8.90 -2.63 17.08
C TYR A 209 8.61 -1.98 15.71
N HIS A 210 9.25 -2.41 14.62
CA HIS A 210 8.95 -1.95 13.26
C HIS A 210 7.61 -2.50 12.72
N HIS A 211 7.01 -3.45 13.43
CA HIS A 211 5.77 -4.12 13.06
C HIS A 211 4.53 -3.53 13.74
N PHE A 212 4.64 -2.37 14.41
CA PHE A 212 3.49 -1.64 14.93
C PHE A 212 2.85 -0.73 13.88
N TYR A 213 1.52 -0.78 13.83
CA TYR A 213 0.69 -0.04 12.88
C TYR A 213 -0.47 0.66 13.59
N LEU A 214 -0.79 1.87 13.13
CA LEU A 214 -2.10 2.48 13.34
C LEU A 214 -2.99 2.07 12.18
N GLY A 215 -4.14 1.48 12.44
CA GLY A 215 -5.14 1.17 11.42
C GLY A 215 -6.36 2.06 11.55
N TYR A 216 -7.04 2.27 10.43
CA TYR A 216 -8.35 2.87 10.40
C TYR A 216 -9.19 2.15 9.37
N THR A 217 -10.35 1.64 9.79
CA THR A 217 -11.36 1.09 8.90
C THR A 217 -12.66 1.83 9.14
N GLN A 218 -13.27 2.33 8.07
CA GLN A 218 -14.61 2.91 8.10
C GLN A 218 -15.52 2.15 7.16
N ARG A 219 -16.71 1.79 7.66
CA ARG A 219 -17.73 1.09 6.88
C ARG A 219 -19.04 1.86 6.97
N SER A 220 -19.64 2.15 5.82
CA SER A 220 -20.90 2.88 5.73
C SER A 220 -21.93 2.09 4.93
N LEU A 221 -23.17 2.08 5.43
CA LEU A 221 -24.34 1.58 4.73
C LEU A 221 -25.24 2.77 4.41
N TRP A 222 -25.48 2.98 3.13
CA TRP A 222 -26.21 4.11 2.57
C TRP A 222 -27.53 3.63 1.99
N ASP A 223 -28.64 4.19 2.48
CA ASP A 223 -29.96 3.96 1.92
C ASP A 223 -30.17 4.86 0.69
N LEU A 224 -30.26 4.23 -0.49
CA LEU A 224 -30.55 4.91 -1.74
C LEU A 224 -32.02 4.77 -2.17
N GLY A 225 -32.84 4.06 -1.37
CA GLY A 225 -34.26 3.86 -1.64
C GLY A 225 -35.15 4.85 -0.89
N SER A 226 -34.71 5.32 0.28
CA SER A 226 -35.47 6.25 1.12
C SER A 226 -35.33 7.73 0.72
N ASP A 227 -36.33 8.53 1.10
CA ASP A 227 -36.33 9.98 0.91
C ASP A 227 -35.07 10.63 1.50
N SER A 228 -34.48 11.55 0.72
CA SER A 228 -33.21 12.24 1.05
C SER A 228 -31.97 11.33 1.12
N LEU A 229 -32.09 10.05 0.73
CA LEU A 229 -31.00 9.09 0.61
C LEU A 229 -30.07 9.09 1.85
N PRO A 230 -30.57 8.75 3.05
CA PRO A 230 -29.79 8.91 4.27
C PRO A 230 -28.80 7.76 4.49
N PHE A 231 -27.71 8.03 5.22
CA PHE A 231 -26.89 6.96 5.77
C PHE A 231 -27.65 6.22 6.87
N VAL A 232 -27.79 4.90 6.73
CA VAL A 232 -28.33 4.02 7.77
C VAL A 232 -27.37 4.00 8.96
N ASP A 233 -26.10 3.72 8.69
CA ASP A 233 -25.05 3.67 9.70
C ASP A 233 -23.67 3.93 9.09
N SER A 234 -22.76 4.44 9.91
CA SER A 234 -21.33 4.54 9.58
C SER A 234 -20.53 4.14 10.80
N SER A 235 -19.75 3.08 10.69
CA SER A 235 -18.90 2.56 11.77
C SER A 235 -17.46 3.01 11.54
N TYR A 236 -16.86 3.61 12.57
CA TYR A 236 -15.50 4.10 12.65
C TYR A 236 -14.70 3.13 13.51
N ASN A 237 -13.65 2.51 12.95
CA ASN A 237 -12.85 1.49 13.61
C ASN A 237 -11.34 1.81 13.57
N PRO A 238 -10.84 2.77 14.37
CA PRO A 238 -9.41 2.93 14.61
C PRO A 238 -8.83 1.74 15.38
N SER A 239 -7.57 1.43 15.10
CA SER A 239 -6.85 0.32 15.73
C SER A 239 -5.36 0.63 15.93
N LEU A 240 -4.77 -0.02 16.93
CA LEU A 240 -3.32 -0.09 17.13
C LEU A 240 -2.95 -1.55 17.24
N PHE A 241 -2.04 -2.01 16.41
CA PHE A 241 -1.74 -3.44 16.33
C PHE A 241 -0.30 -3.71 15.91
N TRP A 242 0.17 -4.90 16.27
CA TRP A 242 1.40 -5.50 15.81
C TRP A 242 1.07 -6.48 14.68
N TYR A 243 1.74 -6.36 13.53
CA TYR A 243 1.51 -7.23 12.38
C TYR A 243 2.80 -7.63 11.66
N GLN A 244 2.98 -8.93 11.50
CA GLN A 244 4.02 -9.52 10.69
C GLN A 244 3.43 -10.62 9.81
N GLU A 245 3.44 -10.40 8.49
CA GLU A 245 2.88 -11.32 7.50
C GLU A 245 3.57 -12.68 7.49
N LYS A 246 4.90 -12.68 7.67
CA LYS A 246 5.74 -13.86 7.64
C LYS A 246 6.63 -13.87 8.88
N MET A 247 6.09 -14.39 9.98
CA MET A 247 6.83 -14.59 11.24
C MET A 247 7.66 -15.87 11.23
N TRP A 248 7.26 -16.85 10.42
CA TRP A 248 7.97 -18.12 10.27
C TRP A 248 7.72 -18.74 8.90
N GLN A 249 8.79 -19.20 8.24
CA GLN A 249 8.76 -20.01 7.03
C GLN A 249 10.08 -20.80 6.94
N THR A 250 10.02 -22.09 6.64
CA THR A 250 11.22 -22.87 6.29
C THR A 250 11.52 -22.71 4.79
N ALA A 251 12.80 -22.69 4.40
CA ALA A 251 13.27 -22.29 3.06
C ALA A 251 12.58 -22.98 1.87
N ALA A 252 12.11 -24.22 2.01
CA ALA A 252 11.45 -25.00 0.95
C ALA A 252 9.93 -25.17 1.14
N SER A 253 9.33 -24.58 2.18
CA SER A 253 7.93 -24.85 2.50
C SER A 253 6.98 -23.89 1.78
N PRO A 254 5.92 -24.40 1.12
CA PRO A 254 4.82 -23.58 0.62
C PRO A 254 4.02 -22.94 1.76
N PHE A 255 4.22 -23.41 2.99
CA PHE A 255 3.53 -22.93 4.17
C PHE A 255 4.33 -21.87 4.92
N TYR A 256 3.64 -20.81 5.37
CA TYR A 256 4.19 -19.81 6.25
C TYR A 256 3.18 -19.30 7.26
N LEU A 257 3.68 -18.85 8.41
CA LEU A 257 2.89 -18.29 9.50
C LEU A 257 3.01 -16.78 9.50
N GLY A 258 1.88 -16.10 9.69
CA GLY A 258 1.80 -14.69 10.03
C GLY A 258 1.04 -14.49 11.33
N LEU A 259 1.12 -13.29 11.88
CA LEU A 259 0.39 -12.93 13.09
C LEU A 259 0.01 -11.45 13.06
N ASN A 260 -1.24 -11.19 13.40
CA ASN A 260 -1.79 -9.87 13.64
C ASN A 260 -2.43 -9.83 15.04
N ALA A 261 -2.03 -8.91 15.91
CA ALA A 261 -2.56 -8.80 17.26
C ALA A 261 -2.65 -7.33 17.68
N GLY A 262 -3.76 -6.93 18.29
CA GLY A 262 -3.91 -5.53 18.67
C GLY A 262 -5.19 -5.19 19.40
N VAL A 263 -5.49 -3.89 19.42
CA VAL A 263 -6.70 -3.30 19.98
C VAL A 263 -7.49 -2.58 18.90
N GLU A 264 -8.80 -2.72 18.95
CA GLU A 264 -9.76 -2.06 18.07
C GLU A 264 -10.78 -1.30 18.92
N HIS A 265 -11.17 -0.12 18.44
CA HIS A 265 -12.32 0.62 18.94
C HIS A 265 -13.29 0.77 17.78
N GLU A 266 -14.48 0.17 17.86
CA GLU A 266 -15.53 0.36 16.84
C GLU A 266 -16.68 1.18 17.45
N SER A 267 -17.05 2.28 16.81
CA SER A 267 -18.25 3.05 17.18
C SER A 267 -18.98 3.58 15.95
N ASN A 268 -20.26 3.93 16.09
CA ASN A 268 -21.03 4.48 14.98
C ASN A 268 -21.17 6.01 14.97
N GLY A 269 -20.51 6.70 15.92
CA GLY A 269 -20.56 8.16 16.05
C GLY A 269 -21.94 8.74 16.39
N LYS A 270 -22.93 7.91 16.76
CA LYS A 270 -24.27 8.36 17.17
C LYS A 270 -24.37 8.55 18.68
N SER A 271 -25.39 9.27 19.14
CA SER A 271 -25.69 9.52 20.54
C SER A 271 -26.99 8.84 21.00
N GLY A 272 -27.22 8.80 22.32
CA GLY A 272 -28.44 8.28 22.92
C GLY A 272 -28.71 6.82 22.56
N ALA A 273 -29.99 6.47 22.36
CA ALA A 273 -30.42 5.10 22.09
C ALA A 273 -29.85 4.49 20.79
N SER A 274 -29.39 5.34 19.86
CA SER A 274 -28.77 4.91 18.61
C SER A 274 -27.25 4.79 18.71
N SER A 275 -26.66 5.19 19.84
CA SER A 275 -25.22 5.06 20.07
C SER A 275 -24.82 3.61 20.16
N ARG A 276 -23.73 3.26 19.49
CA ARG A 276 -23.11 1.95 19.63
C ARG A 276 -21.61 2.11 19.70
N SER A 277 -20.98 1.41 20.63
CA SER A 277 -19.53 1.38 20.75
C SER A 277 -19.04 0.11 21.45
N LEU A 278 -17.89 -0.38 21.00
CA LEU A 278 -17.14 -1.43 21.69
C LEU A 278 -15.63 -1.24 21.52
N ASN A 279 -14.89 -1.83 22.45
CA ASN A 279 -13.45 -2.00 22.38
C ASN A 279 -13.13 -3.48 22.54
N ASP A 280 -12.22 -3.99 21.72
CA ASP A 280 -11.72 -5.36 21.84
C ASP A 280 -10.22 -5.47 21.68
N PHE A 281 -9.64 -6.43 22.40
CA PHE A 281 -8.35 -7.00 22.07
C PHE A 281 -8.57 -8.14 21.08
N TYR A 282 -7.68 -8.29 20.11
CA TYR A 282 -7.71 -9.42 19.20
C TYR A 282 -6.37 -10.09 18.97
N LEU A 283 -6.44 -11.37 18.64
CA LEU A 283 -5.35 -12.21 18.17
C LEU A 283 -5.77 -12.90 16.88
N GLN A 284 -4.99 -12.77 15.82
CA GLN A 284 -5.26 -13.34 14.51
C GLN A 284 -3.99 -14.02 13.98
N PRO A 285 -3.76 -15.31 14.26
CA PRO A 285 -2.78 -16.09 13.53
C PRO A 285 -3.20 -16.21 12.06
N GLU A 286 -2.23 -16.24 11.16
CA GLU A 286 -2.46 -16.39 9.72
C GLU A 286 -1.71 -17.63 9.22
N LEU A 287 -2.47 -18.69 8.91
CA LEU A 287 -1.95 -19.91 8.32
C LEU A 287 -2.00 -19.76 6.80
N ASN A 288 -0.84 -19.68 6.16
CA ASN A 288 -0.74 -19.43 4.72
C ASN A 288 -0.16 -20.62 3.97
N TYR A 289 -0.70 -20.89 2.79
CA TYR A 289 -0.20 -21.92 1.88
C TYR A 289 -0.14 -21.37 0.45
N THR A 290 1.02 -21.45 -0.18
CA THR A 290 1.24 -21.07 -1.58
C THR A 290 1.23 -22.33 -2.45
N PHE A 291 0.31 -22.41 -3.40
CA PHE A 291 0.23 -23.51 -4.36
C PHE A 291 1.30 -23.37 -5.45
N ALA A 292 1.62 -24.47 -6.15
CA ALA A 292 2.59 -24.50 -7.24
C ALA A 292 2.25 -23.53 -8.39
N ASN A 293 0.97 -23.24 -8.61
CA ASN A 293 0.51 -22.27 -9.61
C ASN A 293 0.60 -20.80 -9.13
N GLY A 294 1.19 -20.55 -7.95
CA GLY A 294 1.35 -19.22 -7.36
C GLY A 294 0.11 -18.67 -6.65
N SER A 295 -1.02 -19.37 -6.67
CA SER A 295 -2.18 -18.98 -5.84
C SER A 295 -1.89 -19.19 -4.36
N GLN A 296 -2.60 -18.48 -3.48
CA GLN A 296 -2.41 -18.53 -2.04
C GLN A 296 -3.74 -18.80 -1.34
N LEU A 297 -3.71 -19.71 -0.37
CA LEU A 297 -4.77 -19.90 0.62
C LEU A 297 -4.29 -19.32 1.96
N ARG A 298 -5.13 -18.51 2.59
CA ARG A 298 -4.85 -17.87 3.88
C ARG A 298 -6.03 -18.08 4.82
N PHE A 299 -5.81 -18.79 5.92
CA PHE A 299 -6.78 -18.98 6.99
C PHE A 299 -6.41 -18.10 8.19
N MET A 300 -7.32 -17.21 8.60
CA MET A 300 -7.08 -16.13 9.57
C MET A 300 -8.19 -16.06 10.61
N PRO A 301 -8.30 -17.02 11.54
CA PRO A 301 -9.24 -16.89 12.64
C PRO A 301 -8.85 -15.68 13.51
N ARG A 302 -9.75 -14.72 13.68
CA ARG A 302 -9.56 -13.58 14.58
C ARG A 302 -10.33 -13.82 15.88
N PHE A 303 -9.59 -14.09 16.94
CA PHE A 303 -10.12 -14.25 18.30
C PHE A 303 -10.24 -12.88 18.96
N LYS A 304 -11.41 -12.55 19.51
CA LYS A 304 -11.73 -11.26 20.13
C LYS A 304 -12.12 -11.40 21.59
N HIS A 305 -11.56 -10.52 22.42
CA HIS A 305 -11.94 -10.29 23.80
C HIS A 305 -12.44 -8.86 23.98
N TYR A 306 -13.75 -8.70 24.15
CA TYR A 306 -14.40 -7.40 24.35
C TYR A 306 -14.19 -6.91 25.78
N VAL A 307 -13.73 -5.66 25.93
CA VAL A 307 -13.37 -5.08 27.24
C VAL A 307 -14.13 -3.80 27.59
N GLY A 308 -14.55 -3.02 26.59
CA GLY A 308 -15.29 -1.79 26.80
C GLY A 308 -16.47 -1.73 25.85
N VAL A 309 -17.61 -2.28 26.26
CA VAL A 309 -18.84 -2.35 25.44
C VAL A 309 -19.85 -1.36 26.03
N SER A 310 -20.45 -0.52 25.19
CA SER A 310 -21.46 0.43 25.67
C SER A 310 -22.74 -0.26 26.13
N ALA A 311 -23.50 0.38 27.01
CA ALA A 311 -24.71 -0.20 27.58
C ALA A 311 -25.78 -0.50 26.52
N GLU A 312 -25.83 0.31 25.46
CA GLU A 312 -26.76 0.20 24.34
C GLU A 312 -26.51 -1.04 23.47
N ASN A 313 -25.34 -1.67 23.61
CA ASN A 313 -24.99 -2.92 22.94
C ASN A 313 -24.25 -3.91 23.84
N ALA A 314 -24.64 -3.98 25.12
CA ALA A 314 -24.03 -4.88 26.10
C ALA A 314 -24.09 -6.37 25.68
N ASP A 315 -25.08 -6.75 24.88
CA ASP A 315 -25.29 -8.09 24.35
C ASP A 315 -24.66 -8.33 22.96
N TYR A 316 -23.82 -7.42 22.44
CA TYR A 316 -23.15 -7.55 21.14
C TYR A 316 -22.48 -8.92 20.92
N LYS A 317 -21.75 -9.41 21.93
CA LYS A 317 -21.09 -10.73 21.89
C LYS A 317 -22.06 -11.90 21.66
N ASN A 318 -23.33 -11.76 22.05
CA ASN A 318 -24.34 -12.80 21.83
C ASN A 318 -24.69 -12.96 20.34
N TYR A 319 -24.39 -11.97 19.50
CA TYR A 319 -24.64 -11.99 18.05
C TYR A 319 -23.37 -12.27 17.26
N MET A 320 -22.27 -11.59 17.58
CA MET A 320 -21.04 -11.66 16.79
C MET A 320 -20.04 -12.72 17.27
N GLY A 321 -20.25 -13.28 18.47
CA GLY A 321 -19.35 -14.25 19.06
C GLY A 321 -17.99 -13.65 19.45
N SER A 322 -17.06 -14.54 19.77
CA SER A 322 -15.65 -14.19 20.11
C SER A 322 -14.66 -14.59 19.01
N VAL A 323 -15.12 -15.15 17.90
CA VAL A 323 -14.23 -15.56 16.80
C VAL A 323 -14.85 -15.15 15.46
N ASN A 324 -14.06 -14.46 14.64
CA ASN A 324 -14.33 -14.28 13.23
C ASN A 324 -13.46 -15.26 12.44
N TRP A 325 -14.09 -16.27 11.83
CA TRP A 325 -13.40 -17.23 10.99
C TRP A 325 -13.26 -16.66 9.59
N ARG A 326 -12.03 -16.45 9.13
CA ARG A 326 -11.77 -15.88 7.80
C ARG A 326 -10.93 -16.85 6.97
N LEU A 327 -11.32 -17.06 5.72
CA LEU A 327 -10.58 -17.83 4.74
C LEU A 327 -10.51 -17.03 3.45
N ARG A 328 -9.30 -16.88 2.91
CA ARG A 328 -9.07 -16.21 1.63
C ARG A 328 -8.33 -17.14 0.69
N TRP A 329 -8.78 -17.22 -0.54
CA TRP A 329 -8.01 -17.80 -1.65
C TRP A 329 -7.81 -16.73 -2.72
N GLN A 330 -6.58 -16.56 -3.19
CA GLN A 330 -6.26 -15.54 -4.18
C GLN A 330 -5.26 -16.07 -5.23
N GLN A 331 -5.48 -15.73 -6.48
CA GLN A 331 -4.50 -15.90 -7.54
C GLN A 331 -3.52 -14.72 -7.55
N ALA A 332 -2.24 -14.95 -7.89
CA ALA A 332 -1.21 -13.90 -7.88
C ALA A 332 -1.58 -12.61 -8.64
N ASN A 333 -2.31 -12.74 -9.76
CA ASN A 333 -2.80 -11.62 -10.58
C ASN A 333 -4.24 -11.87 -11.04
N GLY A 334 -5.11 -12.39 -10.18
CA GLY A 334 -6.39 -12.95 -10.60
C GLY A 334 -7.51 -12.89 -9.58
N LEU A 335 -8.41 -13.85 -9.68
CA LEU A 335 -9.58 -13.98 -8.83
C LEU A 335 -9.17 -14.04 -7.35
N SER A 336 -9.85 -13.26 -6.51
CA SER A 336 -9.77 -13.34 -5.05
C SER A 336 -11.15 -13.73 -4.51
N LEU A 337 -11.16 -14.69 -3.59
CA LEU A 337 -12.34 -15.17 -2.87
C LEU A 337 -12.06 -15.05 -1.38
N MET A 338 -12.96 -14.42 -0.64
CA MET A 338 -12.85 -14.33 0.82
C MET A 338 -14.19 -14.72 1.46
N GLY A 339 -14.15 -15.70 2.35
CA GLY A 339 -15.28 -16.08 3.20
C GLY A 339 -15.03 -15.66 4.63
N SER A 340 -16.07 -15.17 5.31
CA SER A 340 -16.03 -14.95 6.76
C SER A 340 -17.28 -15.47 7.47
N TYR A 341 -17.09 -15.97 8.69
CA TYR A 341 -18.15 -16.52 9.53
C TYR A 341 -18.03 -16.06 10.98
N HIS A 342 -19.14 -15.55 11.52
CA HIS A 342 -19.30 -15.22 12.94
C HIS A 342 -20.34 -16.15 13.57
N GLN A 343 -20.02 -16.70 14.75
CA GLN A 343 -20.92 -17.55 15.52
C GLN A 343 -21.26 -16.88 16.85
N GLY A 344 -22.49 -16.40 16.98
CA GLY A 344 -23.09 -15.95 18.23
C GLY A 344 -23.71 -17.08 19.04
N LYS A 345 -24.42 -16.71 20.11
CA LYS A 345 -25.21 -17.63 20.95
C LYS A 345 -26.52 -18.00 20.27
N GLN A 346 -27.14 -19.10 20.70
CA GLN A 346 -28.50 -19.50 20.29
C GLN A 346 -28.67 -19.58 18.76
N GLY A 347 -27.65 -20.07 18.04
CA GLY A 347 -27.69 -20.24 16.59
C GLY A 347 -27.55 -18.95 15.77
N ARG A 348 -27.38 -17.78 16.41
CA ARG A 348 -27.12 -16.51 15.72
C ARG A 348 -25.78 -16.57 14.99
N HIS A 349 -25.77 -16.12 13.74
CA HIS A 349 -24.56 -16.16 12.93
C HIS A 349 -24.58 -15.10 11.83
N THR A 350 -23.41 -14.86 11.25
CA THR A 350 -23.24 -14.03 10.07
C THR A 350 -22.29 -14.72 9.10
N LYS A 351 -22.69 -14.77 7.83
CA LYS A 351 -21.89 -15.32 6.72
C LYS A 351 -21.66 -14.20 5.72
N GLN A 352 -20.41 -14.03 5.30
CA GLN A 352 -20.07 -13.13 4.19
C GLN A 352 -19.19 -13.88 3.20
N LEU A 353 -19.44 -13.67 1.91
CA LEU A 353 -18.61 -14.14 0.81
C LEU A 353 -18.32 -12.95 -0.11
N ASP A 354 -17.06 -12.73 -0.37
CA ASP A 354 -16.55 -11.67 -1.23
C ASP A 354 -15.82 -12.29 -2.42
N VAL A 355 -16.07 -11.74 -3.61
CA VAL A 355 -15.48 -12.16 -4.88
C VAL A 355 -14.92 -10.93 -5.58
N ALA A 356 -13.63 -10.94 -5.91
CA ALA A 356 -13.00 -9.84 -6.61
C ALA A 356 -12.30 -10.32 -7.88
N TRP A 357 -12.65 -9.72 -9.02
CA TRP A 357 -12.06 -9.99 -10.32
C TRP A 357 -11.26 -8.77 -10.81
N PRO A 358 -9.96 -8.90 -11.11
CA PRO A 358 -9.13 -7.77 -11.48
C PRO A 358 -9.58 -7.17 -12.82
N LEU A 359 -9.87 -5.88 -12.84
CA LEU A 359 -10.31 -5.17 -14.03
C LEU A 359 -9.20 -5.05 -15.08
N LYS A 360 -7.94 -5.21 -14.68
CA LYS A 360 -6.78 -5.29 -15.57
C LYS A 360 -6.88 -6.45 -16.60
N ARG A 361 -7.69 -7.48 -16.31
CA ARG A 361 -7.97 -8.59 -17.23
C ARG A 361 -9.07 -8.29 -18.26
N THR A 362 -9.71 -7.13 -18.16
CA THR A 362 -10.72 -6.69 -19.13
C THR A 362 -10.05 -5.94 -20.29
N PRO A 363 -10.69 -5.84 -21.47
CA PRO A 363 -10.13 -5.09 -22.60
C PRO A 363 -9.81 -3.62 -22.30
N LEU A 364 -10.42 -3.06 -21.25
CA LEU A 364 -10.22 -1.67 -20.82
C LEU A 364 -8.92 -1.47 -20.02
N ASN A 365 -8.25 -2.55 -19.58
CA ASN A 365 -7.00 -2.51 -18.81
C ASN A 365 -7.03 -1.55 -17.60
N LEU A 366 -8.14 -1.53 -16.87
CA LEU A 366 -8.36 -0.60 -15.75
C LEU A 366 -7.73 -1.10 -14.45
N ASN A 367 -7.35 -0.17 -13.59
CA ASN A 367 -6.96 -0.47 -12.21
C ASN A 367 -8.17 -0.89 -11.36
N GLY A 368 -7.92 -1.67 -10.32
CA GLY A 368 -8.95 -2.13 -9.38
C GLY A 368 -9.63 -3.44 -9.79
N TYR A 369 -10.78 -3.71 -9.18
CA TYR A 369 -11.47 -4.99 -9.23
C TYR A 369 -12.97 -4.78 -9.41
N LEU A 370 -13.60 -5.61 -10.23
CA LEU A 370 -15.04 -5.86 -10.12
C LEU A 370 -15.25 -6.67 -8.85
N TYR A 371 -16.15 -6.24 -7.97
CA TYR A 371 -16.32 -6.82 -6.66
C TYR A 371 -17.78 -7.20 -6.42
N ALA A 372 -18.01 -8.42 -5.95
CA ALA A 372 -19.32 -8.91 -5.54
C ALA A 372 -19.28 -9.40 -4.09
N GLN A 373 -20.30 -9.05 -3.32
CA GLN A 373 -20.43 -9.40 -1.91
C GLN A 373 -21.78 -10.04 -1.66
N TYR A 374 -21.77 -11.17 -0.97
CA TYR A 374 -22.94 -11.80 -0.39
C TYR A 374 -22.86 -11.71 1.13
N LEU A 375 -23.93 -11.29 1.80
CA LEU A 375 -24.04 -11.24 3.26
C LEU A 375 -25.36 -11.85 3.72
N ASN A 376 -25.34 -12.65 4.79
CA ASN A 376 -26.54 -13.19 5.42
C ASN A 376 -26.36 -13.27 6.94
N GLY A 377 -27.39 -12.89 7.70
CA GLY A 377 -27.41 -12.98 9.16
C GLY A 377 -27.29 -11.64 9.88
N TYR A 378 -26.74 -11.65 11.09
CA TYR A 378 -26.69 -10.49 11.99
C TYR A 378 -25.52 -9.54 11.69
N GLY A 379 -25.41 -8.39 12.37
CA GLY A 379 -24.16 -7.63 12.37
C GLY A 379 -23.77 -6.91 11.07
N GLU A 380 -24.71 -6.66 10.16
CA GLU A 380 -24.40 -5.91 8.93
C GLU A 380 -23.90 -4.50 9.22
N THR A 381 -24.57 -3.82 10.15
CA THR A 381 -24.15 -2.53 10.71
C THR A 381 -24.00 -2.65 12.23
N LEU A 382 -23.28 -1.71 12.83
CA LEU A 382 -23.15 -1.66 14.27
C LEU A 382 -24.48 -1.23 14.91
N LEU A 383 -25.20 -0.27 14.33
CA LEU A 383 -26.52 0.17 14.79
C LEU A 383 -27.51 -1.00 14.93
N HIS A 384 -27.58 -1.84 13.91
CA HIS A 384 -28.52 -2.97 13.80
C HIS A 384 -27.84 -4.32 14.02
N TYR A 385 -26.80 -4.39 14.85
CA TYR A 385 -26.05 -5.64 15.09
C TYR A 385 -26.97 -6.79 15.56
N ASN A 386 -28.06 -6.47 16.25
CA ASN A 386 -29.03 -7.40 16.80
C ASN A 386 -30.22 -7.71 15.86
N LYS A 387 -30.21 -7.21 14.62
CA LYS A 387 -31.21 -7.52 13.60
C LYS A 387 -30.63 -8.51 12.59
N THR A 388 -31.43 -9.51 12.23
CA THR A 388 -31.06 -10.43 11.16
C THR A 388 -31.37 -9.78 9.81
N ASN A 389 -30.42 -9.85 8.89
CA ASN A 389 -30.61 -9.44 7.51
C ASN A 389 -30.94 -10.67 6.67
N GLN A 390 -31.88 -10.49 5.73
CA GLN A 390 -31.99 -11.43 4.63
C GLN A 390 -30.72 -11.40 3.78
N SER A 391 -30.52 -12.41 2.95
CA SER A 391 -29.39 -12.49 2.02
C SER A 391 -29.28 -11.21 1.16
N GLN A 392 -28.22 -10.44 1.35
CA GLN A 392 -27.90 -9.26 0.54
C GLN A 392 -26.84 -9.64 -0.49
N VAL A 393 -27.05 -9.27 -1.75
CA VAL A 393 -26.05 -9.35 -2.81
C VAL A 393 -25.76 -7.93 -3.27
N ARG A 394 -24.47 -7.57 -3.31
CA ARG A 394 -24.01 -6.27 -3.78
C ARG A 394 -22.91 -6.43 -4.80
N ILE A 395 -22.89 -5.56 -5.80
CA ILE A 395 -21.88 -5.55 -6.87
C ILE A 395 -21.36 -4.12 -7.01
N GLY A 396 -20.07 -3.98 -7.30
CA GLY A 396 -19.47 -2.69 -7.59
C GLY A 396 -17.98 -2.82 -7.84
N ILE A 397 -17.22 -1.85 -7.36
CA ILE A 397 -15.77 -1.78 -7.59
C ILE A 397 -15.01 -1.86 -6.27
N ALA A 398 -13.81 -2.41 -6.34
CA ALA A 398 -12.84 -2.36 -5.25
C ALA A 398 -11.49 -1.83 -5.75
N LEU A 399 -10.86 -1.03 -4.90
CA LEU A 399 -9.46 -0.63 -5.08
C LEU A 399 -8.55 -1.81 -4.73
N THR A 400 -8.88 -2.51 -3.64
CA THR A 400 -8.13 -3.66 -3.13
C THR A 400 -9.07 -4.73 -2.54
N PRO A 401 -8.82 -6.02 -2.83
CA PRO A 401 -9.70 -7.12 -2.43
C PRO A 401 -9.35 -7.81 -1.10
#